data_AF-A0A956S018-F1
#
_entry.id   AF-A0A956S018-F1
#
_cell.length_a   1.000
_cell.length_b   1.000
_cell.length_c   1.000
_cell.angle_alpha   90.00
_cell.angle_beta   90.00
_cell.angle_gamma   90.00
#
_symmetry.space_group_name_H-M   'P 1'
#
loop_
_entity.id
_entity.type
_entity.pdbx_description
1 polymer ?
#
loop_
_entity_poly.entity_id
_entity_poly.type
_entity_poly.pdbx_seq_one_letter_code
_entity_poly.pdbx_strand_id
1 'polypeptide(L)'
;MPTISFKVSAREAARIRELARREGLTVSEFLRRRAASAAPSDPTGDYRIAEDPVTGLPVMKGPPGPGLVSSEQIRALMADFP
;
A
#
# COMPACT_ATOMS: atom_id res chain seq x y z
N MET A 1 14.06 -14.86 -5.48
CA MET A 1 12.61 -14.67 -5.61
C MET A 1 11.97 -14.89 -4.25
N PRO A 2 11.15 -13.97 -3.74
CA PRO A 2 10.41 -14.19 -2.50
C PRO A 2 9.38 -15.32 -2.69
N THR A 3 9.34 -16.26 -1.75
CA THR A 3 8.38 -17.36 -1.74
C THR A 3 7.21 -17.00 -0.86
N ILE A 4 6.00 -17.01 -1.42
CA ILE A 4 4.76 -16.78 -0.68
C ILE A 4 4.17 -18.14 -0.33
N SER A 5 3.85 -18.37 0.93
CA SER A 5 3.18 -19.57 1.42
C SER A 5 2.02 -19.17 2.31
N PHE A 6 0.87 -19.82 2.12
CA PHE A 6 -0.34 -19.54 2.88
C PHE A 6 -1.14 -20.84 3.07
N LYS A 7 -1.93 -20.89 4.14
CA LYS A 7 -2.77 -22.06 4.44
C LYS A 7 -4.14 -21.84 3.81
N VAL A 8 -4.65 -22.87 3.15
CA VAL A 8 -6.02 -22.90 2.60
C VAL A 8 -6.66 -24.21 2.95
N SER A 9 -7.98 -24.17 3.13
CA SER A 9 -8.80 -25.37 3.17
C SER A 9 -8.82 -26.08 1.82
N ALA A 10 -9.20 -27.37 1.82
CA ALA A 10 -9.36 -28.14 0.59
C ALA A 10 -10.39 -27.51 -0.38
N ARG A 11 -11.45 -26.91 0.17
CA ARG A 11 -12.49 -26.20 -0.59
C ARG A 11 -11.93 -24.97 -1.30
N GLU A 12 -11.13 -24.16 -0.59
CA GLU A 12 -10.48 -22.98 -1.17
C GLU A 12 -9.45 -23.37 -2.23
N ALA A 13 -8.66 -24.42 -1.99
CA ALA A 13 -7.71 -24.93 -2.96
C ALA A 13 -8.38 -25.43 -4.25
N ALA A 14 -9.56 -26.06 -4.16
CA ALA A 14 -10.36 -26.44 -5.33
C ALA A 14 -10.84 -25.21 -6.10
N ARG A 15 -11.36 -24.21 -5.40
CA ARG A 15 -11.83 -22.94 -5.98
C ARG A 15 -10.71 -22.18 -6.68
N ILE A 16 -9.53 -22.07 -6.06
CA ILE A 16 -8.35 -21.40 -6.66
C ILE A 16 -7.95 -22.09 -7.96
N ARG A 17 -7.91 -23.43 -7.98
CA ARG A 17 -7.57 -24.20 -9.19
C ARG A 17 -8.60 -24.05 -10.30
N GLU A 18 -9.87 -23.90 -9.95
CA GLU A 18 -10.92 -23.64 -10.93
C GLU A 18 -10.78 -22.25 -11.54
N LEU A 19 -10.57 -21.22 -10.72
CA LEU A 19 -10.37 -19.84 -11.19
C LEU A 19 -9.14 -19.73 -12.09
N ALA A 20 -8.01 -20.32 -11.69
CA ALA A 20 -6.79 -20.33 -12.51
C ALA A 20 -7.02 -20.99 -13.87
N ARG A 21 -7.78 -22.10 -13.93
CA ARG A 21 -8.13 -22.78 -15.19
C ARG A 21 -9.03 -21.92 -16.08
N ARG A 22 -10.01 -21.21 -15.51
CA ARG A 22 -10.89 -20.31 -16.27
C ARG A 22 -10.12 -19.17 -16.93
N GLU A 23 -9.02 -18.73 -16.32
CA GLU A 23 -8.13 -17.70 -16.87
C GLU A 23 -6.99 -18.25 -17.73
N GLY A 24 -6.89 -19.58 -17.90
CA GLY A 24 -5.82 -20.22 -18.67
C GLY A 24 -4.42 -20.09 -18.03
N LEU A 25 -4.36 -19.86 -16.71
CA LEU A 25 -3.12 -19.62 -15.98
C LEU A 25 -2.75 -20.81 -15.09
N THR A 26 -1.45 -20.93 -14.80
CA THR A 26 -1.01 -21.82 -13.71
C THR A 26 -1.45 -21.26 -12.36
N VAL A 27 -1.68 -22.13 -11.37
CA VAL A 27 -2.09 -21.70 -10.01
C VAL A 27 -1.12 -20.70 -9.41
N SER A 28 0.18 -20.95 -9.54
CA SER A 28 1.22 -20.06 -9.02
C SER A 28 1.23 -18.70 -9.72
N GLU A 29 1.01 -18.67 -11.03
CA GLU A 29 0.93 -17.41 -11.78
C GLU A 29 -0.34 -16.62 -11.44
N PHE A 30 -1.48 -17.30 -11.39
CA PHE A 30 -2.76 -16.72 -10.97
C PHE A 30 -2.65 -16.04 -9.61
N LEU A 31 -2.05 -16.73 -8.62
CA LEU A 31 -1.85 -16.19 -7.28
C LEU A 31 -0.86 -15.02 -7.26
N ARG A 32 0.23 -15.10 -8.03
CA ARG A 32 1.20 -13.98 -8.14
C ARG A 32 0.57 -12.72 -8.72
N ARG A 33 -0.19 -12.84 -9.81
CA ARG A 33 -0.88 -11.68 -10.42
C ARG A 33 -1.85 -11.06 -9.44
N ARG A 34 -2.64 -11.89 -8.75
CA ARG A 34 -3.60 -11.41 -7.74
C ARG A 34 -2.92 -10.74 -6.56
N ALA A 35 -1.82 -11.31 -6.05
CA ALA A 35 -1.06 -10.74 -4.94
C ALA A 35 -0.36 -9.43 -5.32
N ALA A 36 0.16 -9.32 -6.56
CA ALA A 36 0.76 -8.10 -7.07
C ALA A 36 -0.29 -6.98 -7.28
N SER A 37 -1.48 -7.33 -7.75
CA SER A 37 -2.60 -6.37 -7.88
C SER A 37 -3.28 -6.03 -6.56
N ALA A 38 -3.15 -6.89 -5.54
CA ALA A 38 -3.68 -6.67 -4.20
C ALA A 38 -2.67 -6.02 -3.25
N ALA A 39 -1.46 -5.68 -3.72
CA ALA A 39 -0.64 -4.73 -3.00
C ALA A 39 -1.50 -3.46 -2.87
N PRO A 40 -1.89 -3.04 -1.65
CA PRO A 40 -2.43 -1.71 -1.51
C PRO A 40 -1.37 -0.79 -2.12
N SER A 41 -1.76 0.06 -3.06
CA SER A 41 -1.11 1.35 -3.16
C SER A 41 -1.34 1.96 -1.79
N ASP A 42 -0.42 1.72 -0.86
CA ASP A 42 -0.48 2.37 0.42
C ASP A 42 -0.57 3.86 0.10
N PRO A 43 -1.67 4.55 0.47
CA PRO A 43 -1.74 6.00 0.27
C PRO A 43 -0.63 6.69 1.08
N THR A 44 -0.06 5.98 2.05
CA THR A 44 1.17 6.28 2.76
C THR A 44 2.38 5.82 1.96
N GLY A 45 2.73 6.53 0.89
CA GLY A 45 4.08 6.43 0.35
C GLY A 45 5.12 6.81 1.41
N ASP A 46 6.35 6.32 1.24
CA ASP A 46 7.40 6.51 2.23
C ASP A 46 7.83 7.97 2.36
N TYR A 47 8.08 8.40 3.59
CA TYR A 47 8.79 9.65 3.84
C TYR A 47 10.25 9.49 3.44
N ARG A 48 10.77 10.44 2.67
CA ARG A 48 12.17 10.45 2.24
C ARG A 48 12.82 11.80 2.49
N ILE A 49 14.14 11.76 2.74
CA ILE A 49 14.96 12.98 2.77
C ILE A 49 15.34 13.32 1.33
N ALA A 50 15.13 14.57 0.92
CA ALA A 50 15.54 15.08 -0.37
C ALA A 50 16.12 16.50 -0.19
N GLU A 51 17.05 16.90 -1.04
CA GLU A 51 17.52 18.29 -1.05
C GLU A 51 16.44 19.23 -1.59
N ASP A 52 16.28 20.36 -0.93
CA ASP A 52 15.43 21.45 -1.40
C ASP A 52 16.15 22.28 -2.46
N PRO A 53 15.55 22.49 -3.66
CA PRO A 53 16.21 23.16 -4.77
C PRO A 53 16.45 24.66 -4.55
N VAL A 54 15.78 25.29 -3.58
CA VAL A 54 15.89 26.73 -3.30
C VAL A 54 16.94 26.98 -2.23
N THR A 55 16.98 26.14 -1.20
CA THR A 55 17.82 26.33 0.00
C THR A 55 19.03 25.40 0.06
N GLY A 56 19.05 24.32 -0.73
CA GLY A 56 20.09 23.28 -0.68
C GLY A 56 20.07 22.44 0.60
N LEU A 57 19.07 22.63 1.47
CA LEU A 57 18.98 21.92 2.75
C LEU A 57 18.23 20.59 2.60
N PRO A 58 18.57 19.57 3.41
CA PRO A 58 17.80 18.34 3.45
C PRO A 58 16.42 18.59 4.04
N VAL A 59 15.38 18.26 3.28
CA VAL A 59 13.97 18.36 3.68
C VAL A 59 13.29 16.99 3.64
N MET A 60 12.36 16.77 4.57
CA MET A 60 11.53 15.56 4.60
C MET A 60 10.37 15.74 3.62
N LYS A 61 10.30 14.89 2.59
CA LYS A 61 9.19 14.85 1.63
C LYS A 61 8.29 13.68 1.98
N GLY A 62 7.04 13.99 2.30
CA GLY A 62 5.99 13.01 2.48
C GLY A 62 5.41 12.52 1.15
N PRO A 63 4.55 11.51 1.19
CA PRO A 63 3.80 11.05 0.02
C PRO A 63 2.90 12.15 -0.56
N PRO A 64 2.55 12.08 -1.85
CA PRO A 64 1.52 12.95 -2.41
C PRO A 64 0.16 12.55 -1.84
N GLY A 65 -0.70 13.54 -1.54
CA GLY A 65 -2.07 13.30 -1.12
C GLY A 65 -2.42 13.31 0.38
N PRO A 66 -1.54 13.52 1.38
CA PRO A 66 -2.05 13.92 2.69
C PRO A 66 -2.72 15.28 2.51
N GLY A 67 -4.00 15.36 2.84
CA GLY A 67 -4.73 16.63 2.83
C GLY A 67 -3.97 17.63 3.69
N LEU A 68 -3.78 18.85 3.16
CA LEU A 68 -3.19 19.93 3.94
C LEU A 68 -4.04 20.14 5.19
N VAL A 69 -3.41 20.00 6.36
CA VAL A 69 -4.08 20.29 7.62
C VAL A 69 -4.26 21.80 7.71
N SER A 70 -5.51 22.26 7.87
CA SER A 70 -5.80 23.69 7.99
C SER A 70 -5.53 24.20 9.41
N SER A 71 -5.27 25.50 9.54
CA SER A 71 -5.09 26.13 10.86
C SER A 71 -6.31 25.98 11.77
N GLU A 72 -7.51 25.88 11.18
CA GLU A 72 -8.76 25.64 11.91
C GLU A 72 -8.80 24.23 12.50
N GLN A 73 -8.39 23.23 11.74
CA GLN A 73 -8.28 21.84 12.22
C GLN A 73 -7.27 21.71 13.36
N ILE A 74 -6.13 22.40 13.25
CA ILE A 74 -5.12 22.43 14.33
C ILE A 74 -5.72 23.05 15.59
N ARG A 75 -6.39 24.21 15.45
CA ARG A 75 -6.99 24.91 16.59
C ARG A 75 -8.08 24.08 17.27
N ALA A 76 -8.92 23.40 16.49
CA ALA A 76 -9.95 22.52 17.01
C ALA A 76 -9.35 21.34 17.78
N LEU A 77 -8.27 20.73 17.27
CA LEU A 77 -7.59 19.61 17.93
C LEU A 77 -6.86 20.03 19.21
N MET A 78 -6.35 21.27 19.24
CA MET A 78 -5.66 21.82 20.41
C MET A 78 -6.60 22.45 21.44
N ALA A 79 -7.91 22.54 21.16
CA ALA A 79 -8.86 23.20 22.05
C ALA A 79 -9.03 22.50 23.41
N ASP A 80 -8.77 21.18 23.45
CA ASP A 80 -8.87 20.38 24.67
C ASP A 80 -7.57 20.35 25.49
N PHE A 81 -6.50 21.01 25.02
CA PHE A 81 -5.23 21.11 25.74
C PHE A 81 -5.14 22.47 26.47
N PRO A 82 -4.86 22.48 27.80
CA PRO A 82 -4.80 23.70 28.60
C PRO A 82 -3.59 24.59 28.30
#